data_AF-B4ULP1-F1
#
_entry.id   AF-B4ULP1-F1
#
_cell.length_a   1.000
_cell.length_b   1.000
_cell.length_c   1.000
_cell.angle_alpha   90.00
_cell.angle_beta   90.00
_cell.angle_gamma   90.00
#
_symmetry.space_group_name_H-M   'P 1'
#
loop_
_entity.id
_entity.type
_entity.pdbx_description
1 polymer ?
#
loop_
_entity_poly.entity_id
_entity_poly.type
_entity_poly.pdbx_seq_one_letter_code
_entity_poly.pdbx_strand_id
1 'polypeptide(L)'
;MHPARRHVPAAIALCTLLACSGGGSDRPPPPVIPGNAPPIAQAGFDRAVAKGALVQLDGSASRDPEGFPLSYGWTFVSRPVGSAATLQSATSQRASFVADVPGSYVVRLQVSDGLNAPVSDDVVITSQNVAPTAAAGADREGSRGIAVALDGRASWDPDGDAITYAWALTARPPGSTAALTGAGLSQASFTPDVYGSYVVRLTVSDGVLAAQDDVTVTVRNHAPVADAGPDLESNAGSTLALSAAASSDPDQDPITCAWALVTKPAGSGAVLSDPGACAPSVTYDLAGVYAFSLAVHDGQLASAAADTVQVIVHEKVWMLGHAVADAEYSRALDRIVAVGGSRLYVADPVGGTETSVALPKAALAVSVSPDGRYAAVGHDALVSYVSLDAPPALLGTFTTSVIPSDVVLAGNGWIYVFPTTWDQIHGIRISTGVDTPSTGWSPFDGTKARLHPGGAALYGADNFVSPADIRKFSIASGVASFLYDSPYHGDYAMCGDLWITEDGLRIVTACGNTFHSNTTQGSTAGSDMTYAGALEGTGQVKWADHSAAAGQILVVTGVPYWPADPDADAELRLFGDDFLALQETIPLTRIGVGGKGYVSHGRFAFFSADGTRRIALVQVDATSGLLAPDAVVVY
;
A
#
# COMPACT_ATOMS: atom_id res chain seq x y z
N MET A 1 -60.42 -18.28 -22.19
CA MET A 1 -61.18 -17.56 -23.22
C MET A 1 -61.33 -18.47 -24.43
N HIS A 2 -62.58 -18.76 -24.81
CA HIS A 2 -63.00 -19.36 -26.09
C HIS A 2 -62.55 -18.49 -27.30
N PRO A 3 -62.70 -18.90 -28.60
CA PRO A 3 -63.59 -19.96 -29.15
C PRO A 3 -62.89 -20.90 -30.18
N ALA A 4 -63.31 -22.15 -30.41
CA ALA A 4 -64.51 -22.68 -31.05
C ALA A 4 -64.70 -22.28 -32.55
N ARG A 5 -64.65 -23.27 -33.45
CA ARG A 5 -65.55 -23.55 -34.60
C ARG A 5 -64.86 -24.44 -35.64
N ARG A 6 -65.51 -25.31 -36.43
CA ARG A 6 -66.79 -26.06 -36.39
C ARG A 6 -66.79 -26.92 -37.69
N HIS A 7 -67.63 -27.96 -37.70
CA HIS A 7 -68.31 -28.58 -38.86
C HIS A 7 -67.79 -29.89 -39.47
N VAL A 8 -68.45 -30.97 -39.03
CA VAL A 8 -68.96 -32.17 -39.75
C VAL A 8 -70.17 -31.71 -40.61
N PRO A 9 -70.50 -32.23 -41.82
CA PRO A 9 -71.04 -33.59 -42.09
C PRO A 9 -70.59 -34.24 -43.43
N ALA A 10 -70.43 -35.57 -43.53
CA ALA A 10 -71.40 -36.67 -43.65
C ALA A 10 -71.86 -37.00 -45.09
N ALA A 11 -71.77 -38.31 -45.37
CA ALA A 11 -72.59 -39.15 -46.23
C ALA A 11 -72.56 -38.91 -47.75
N ILE A 12 -72.20 -39.97 -48.49
CA ILE A 12 -73.12 -40.65 -49.41
C ILE A 12 -72.82 -42.15 -49.33
N ALA A 13 -73.79 -42.89 -48.82
CA ALA A 13 -73.94 -44.33 -49.04
C ALA A 13 -74.76 -44.51 -50.31
N LEU A 14 -74.33 -45.41 -51.20
CA LEU A 14 -75.17 -45.89 -52.29
C LEU A 14 -75.20 -47.42 -52.30
N CYS A 15 -76.44 -47.90 -52.13
CA CYS A 15 -76.96 -49.25 -52.23
C CYS A 15 -76.38 -50.11 -53.37
N THR A 16 -76.30 -51.43 -53.14
CA THR A 16 -77.21 -52.45 -53.71
C THR A 16 -76.74 -53.85 -53.26
N LEU A 17 -77.53 -54.55 -52.43
CA LEU A 17 -78.46 -55.64 -52.77
C LEU A 17 -77.80 -57.03 -52.92
N LEU A 18 -78.23 -57.94 -52.03
CA LEU A 18 -78.07 -59.38 -52.15
C LEU A 18 -78.74 -59.90 -53.43
N ALA A 19 -78.04 -60.76 -54.17
CA ALA A 19 -78.64 -61.86 -54.91
C ALA A 19 -77.60 -62.96 -55.16
N CYS A 20 -77.94 -64.19 -54.78
CA CYS A 20 -77.25 -65.41 -55.21
C CYS A 20 -77.40 -65.58 -56.73
N SER A 21 -76.31 -65.95 -57.41
CA SER A 21 -76.33 -66.96 -58.49
C SER A 21 -74.88 -67.30 -58.87
N GLY A 22 -74.64 -68.59 -59.07
CA GLY A 22 -73.33 -69.12 -59.40
C GLY A 22 -72.86 -68.74 -60.81
N GLY A 23 -71.57 -68.94 -61.03
CA GLY A 23 -70.96 -68.83 -62.34
C GLY A 23 -69.47 -69.00 -62.19
N GLY A 24 -68.99 -70.23 -62.42
CA GLY A 24 -67.57 -70.49 -62.56
C GLY A 24 -66.97 -69.58 -63.63
N SER A 25 -65.82 -69.02 -63.31
CA SER A 25 -64.85 -68.66 -64.33
C SER A 25 -63.54 -69.32 -63.93
N ASP A 26 -63.23 -70.39 -64.65
CA ASP A 26 -61.88 -70.82 -64.90
C ASP A 26 -61.02 -69.57 -65.13
N ARG A 27 -60.20 -69.20 -64.14
CA ARG A 27 -58.99 -68.47 -64.45
C ARG A 27 -58.09 -69.53 -65.09
N PRO A 28 -57.80 -69.44 -66.40
CA PRO A 28 -56.94 -70.42 -67.04
C PRO A 28 -55.62 -70.48 -66.26
N PRO A 29 -55.00 -71.67 -66.10
CA PRO A 29 -53.62 -71.72 -65.62
C PRO A 29 -52.79 -70.74 -66.48
N PRO A 30 -51.85 -70.00 -65.86
CA PRO A 30 -51.00 -69.08 -66.62
C PRO A 30 -50.44 -69.82 -67.84
N PRO A 31 -50.30 -69.15 -69.00
CA PRO A 31 -49.80 -69.78 -70.21
C PRO A 31 -48.44 -70.42 -69.88
N VAL A 32 -48.40 -71.75 -69.86
CA VAL A 32 -47.16 -72.50 -69.73
C VAL A 32 -46.46 -72.33 -71.06
N ILE A 33 -45.55 -71.35 -71.13
CA ILE A 33 -44.62 -71.24 -72.26
C ILE A 33 -43.67 -72.44 -72.13
N PRO A 34 -43.70 -73.42 -73.06
CA PRO A 34 -42.83 -74.59 -72.95
C PRO A 34 -41.36 -74.13 -73.02
N GLY A 35 -40.62 -74.29 -71.93
CA GLY A 35 -39.20 -73.96 -71.84
C GLY A 35 -38.82 -72.74 -70.99
N ASN A 36 -39.76 -72.06 -70.31
CA ASN A 36 -39.43 -70.97 -69.37
C ASN A 36 -38.78 -71.51 -68.08
N ALA A 37 -37.61 -71.00 -67.68
CA ALA A 37 -36.95 -71.40 -66.44
C ALA A 37 -37.41 -70.51 -65.26
N PRO A 38 -37.41 -70.99 -64.01
CA PRO A 38 -37.69 -70.13 -62.87
C PRO A 38 -36.61 -69.06 -62.73
N PRO A 39 -36.95 -67.85 -62.24
CA PRO A 39 -35.95 -66.82 -62.00
C PRO A 39 -34.99 -67.23 -60.88
N ILE A 40 -33.86 -66.53 -60.78
CA ILE A 40 -32.88 -66.66 -59.71
C ILE A 40 -33.01 -65.44 -58.79
N ALA A 41 -33.42 -65.64 -57.54
CA ALA A 41 -33.42 -64.60 -56.52
C ALA A 41 -32.02 -64.44 -55.91
N GLN A 42 -31.57 -63.20 -55.72
CA GLN A 42 -30.35 -62.87 -55.00
C GLN A 42 -30.61 -61.67 -54.09
N ALA A 43 -30.75 -61.93 -52.78
CA ALA A 43 -31.10 -60.94 -51.76
C ALA A 43 -29.91 -60.08 -51.29
N GLY A 44 -28.69 -60.46 -51.69
CA GLY A 44 -27.43 -59.83 -51.29
C GLY A 44 -26.67 -60.66 -50.24
N PHE A 45 -25.57 -60.11 -49.74
CA PHE A 45 -24.75 -60.77 -48.71
C PHE A 45 -25.19 -60.39 -47.30
N ASP A 46 -25.09 -61.36 -46.39
CA ASP A 46 -25.23 -61.14 -44.96
C ASP A 46 -24.22 -60.11 -44.46
N ARG A 47 -24.63 -59.25 -43.53
CA ARG A 47 -23.75 -58.23 -42.94
C ARG A 47 -24.15 -57.79 -41.54
N ALA A 48 -23.17 -57.28 -40.79
CA ALA A 48 -23.40 -56.64 -39.51
C ALA A 48 -23.57 -55.13 -39.67
N VAL A 49 -24.42 -54.52 -38.84
CA VAL A 49 -24.68 -53.08 -38.79
C VAL A 49 -24.82 -52.63 -37.32
N ALA A 50 -24.65 -51.34 -37.07
CA ALA A 50 -24.97 -50.76 -35.76
C ALA A 50 -26.50 -50.68 -35.56
N LYS A 51 -26.93 -50.65 -34.30
CA LYS A 51 -28.31 -50.33 -33.95
C LYS A 51 -28.68 -48.95 -34.51
N GLY A 52 -29.90 -48.81 -35.01
CA GLY A 52 -30.39 -47.59 -35.65
C GLY A 52 -29.85 -47.35 -37.06
N ALA A 53 -28.97 -48.20 -37.60
CA ALA A 53 -28.48 -48.04 -38.97
C ALA A 53 -29.59 -48.27 -40.01
N LEU A 54 -29.59 -47.43 -41.05
CA LEU A 54 -30.42 -47.62 -42.24
C LEU A 54 -29.81 -48.70 -43.13
N VAL A 55 -30.51 -49.82 -43.25
CA VAL A 55 -30.10 -50.98 -44.03
C VAL A 55 -30.72 -50.89 -45.42
N GLN A 56 -29.88 -50.87 -46.46
CA GLN A 56 -30.30 -50.88 -47.87
C GLN A 56 -30.23 -52.31 -48.44
N LEU A 57 -31.36 -52.86 -48.86
CA LEU A 57 -31.48 -54.18 -49.47
C LEU A 57 -31.52 -54.02 -50.99
N ASP A 58 -30.79 -54.87 -51.71
CA ASP A 58 -30.62 -54.75 -53.16
C ASP A 58 -30.82 -56.11 -53.86
N GLY A 59 -31.96 -56.24 -54.53
CA GLY A 59 -32.31 -57.44 -55.30
C GLY A 59 -31.84 -57.40 -56.75
N SER A 60 -31.08 -56.37 -57.16
CA SER A 60 -30.72 -56.13 -58.57
C SER A 60 -29.88 -57.21 -59.23
N ALA A 61 -29.25 -58.10 -58.46
CA ALA A 61 -28.53 -59.26 -58.98
C ALA A 61 -29.44 -60.45 -59.34
N SER A 62 -30.73 -60.37 -58.98
CA SER A 62 -31.75 -61.33 -59.38
C SER A 62 -31.97 -61.28 -60.88
N ARG A 63 -32.14 -62.44 -61.51
CA ARG A 63 -32.20 -62.54 -62.97
C ARG A 63 -33.12 -63.66 -63.42
N ASP A 64 -33.81 -63.40 -64.51
CA ASP A 64 -34.53 -64.40 -65.27
C ASP A 64 -33.59 -64.93 -66.39
N PRO A 65 -33.39 -66.25 -66.55
CA PRO A 65 -32.48 -66.79 -67.57
C PRO A 65 -32.87 -66.40 -69.00
N GLU A 66 -34.17 -66.20 -69.25
CA GLU A 66 -34.72 -65.77 -70.54
C GLU A 66 -34.92 -64.24 -70.64
N GLY A 67 -34.68 -63.51 -69.55
CA GLY A 67 -34.75 -62.05 -69.49
C GLY A 67 -36.16 -61.48 -69.28
N PHE A 68 -37.11 -62.29 -68.79
CA PHE A 68 -38.44 -61.79 -68.44
C PHE A 68 -38.39 -60.72 -67.32
N PRO A 69 -39.27 -59.70 -67.37
CA PRO A 69 -39.36 -58.70 -66.30
C PRO A 69 -39.68 -59.33 -64.95
N LEU A 70 -38.91 -58.94 -63.93
CA LEU A 70 -39.05 -59.45 -62.56
C LEU A 70 -39.89 -58.53 -61.69
N SER A 71 -40.75 -59.13 -60.87
CA SER A 71 -41.40 -58.50 -59.72
C SER A 71 -40.70 -58.92 -58.43
N TYR A 72 -40.66 -58.01 -57.45
CA TYR A 72 -39.93 -58.17 -56.19
C TYR A 72 -40.88 -58.05 -55.00
N GLY A 73 -40.61 -58.83 -53.95
CA GLY A 73 -41.31 -58.76 -52.67
C GLY A 73 -40.35 -59.03 -51.52
N TRP A 74 -40.16 -58.05 -50.65
CA TRP A 74 -39.36 -58.15 -49.45
C TRP A 74 -40.25 -58.37 -48.23
N THR A 75 -39.90 -59.36 -47.41
CA THR A 75 -40.61 -59.65 -46.16
C THR A 75 -39.63 -59.97 -45.05
N PHE A 76 -39.94 -59.58 -43.81
CA PHE A 76 -39.21 -60.10 -42.66
C PHE A 76 -39.64 -61.54 -42.39
N VAL A 77 -38.69 -62.48 -42.43
CA VAL A 77 -38.87 -63.86 -41.97
C VAL A 77 -38.83 -63.90 -40.43
N SER A 78 -37.88 -63.17 -39.85
CA SER A 78 -37.78 -62.95 -38.42
C SER A 78 -37.10 -61.61 -38.12
N ARG A 79 -37.36 -61.09 -36.92
CA ARG A 79 -36.72 -59.90 -36.37
C ARG A 79 -36.40 -60.15 -34.90
N PRO A 80 -35.46 -59.41 -34.30
CA PRO A 80 -35.21 -59.48 -32.87
C PRO A 80 -36.49 -59.17 -32.07
N VAL A 81 -36.62 -59.80 -30.90
CA VAL A 81 -37.76 -59.55 -30.00
C VAL A 81 -37.74 -58.07 -29.59
N GLY A 82 -38.90 -57.41 -29.70
CA GLY A 82 -39.04 -55.98 -29.39
C GLY A 82 -38.77 -55.03 -30.57
N SER A 83 -38.31 -55.53 -31.73
CA SER A 83 -38.17 -54.73 -32.94
C SER A 83 -39.52 -54.32 -33.53
N ALA A 84 -39.64 -53.05 -33.91
CA ALA A 84 -40.75 -52.45 -34.64
C ALA A 84 -40.38 -52.10 -36.10
N ALA A 85 -39.21 -52.53 -36.58
CA ALA A 85 -38.68 -52.20 -37.90
C ALA A 85 -39.66 -52.54 -39.02
N THR A 86 -39.88 -51.61 -39.95
CA THR A 86 -40.72 -51.81 -41.14
C THR A 86 -39.88 -51.71 -42.40
N LEU A 87 -40.24 -52.51 -43.41
CA LEU A 87 -39.62 -52.40 -44.73
C LEU A 87 -40.25 -51.24 -45.49
N GLN A 88 -39.42 -50.32 -45.95
CA GLN A 88 -39.76 -49.27 -46.89
C GLN A 88 -39.52 -49.78 -48.31
N SER A 89 -40.45 -49.48 -49.21
CA SER A 89 -40.41 -49.91 -50.62
C SER A 89 -40.33 -51.43 -50.79
N ALA A 90 -41.06 -52.19 -49.95
CA ALA A 90 -40.98 -53.65 -49.89
C ALA A 90 -41.29 -54.38 -51.22
N THR A 91 -41.97 -53.75 -52.18
CA THR A 91 -42.27 -54.34 -53.51
C THR A 91 -41.35 -53.85 -54.62
N SER A 92 -40.33 -53.05 -54.28
CA SER A 92 -39.35 -52.53 -55.24
C SER A 92 -38.10 -53.42 -55.29
N GLN A 93 -37.33 -53.29 -56.38
CA GLN A 93 -36.04 -53.99 -56.51
C GLN A 93 -35.06 -53.65 -55.37
N ARG A 94 -35.15 -52.42 -54.85
CA ARG A 94 -34.43 -51.98 -53.65
C ARG A 94 -35.41 -51.62 -52.55
N ALA A 95 -35.17 -52.15 -51.36
CA ALA A 95 -35.94 -51.88 -50.16
C ALA A 95 -35.01 -51.42 -49.04
N SER A 96 -35.55 -50.86 -47.97
CA SER A 96 -34.74 -50.52 -46.80
C SER A 96 -35.50 -50.65 -45.49
N PHE A 97 -34.78 -50.75 -44.38
CA PHE A 97 -35.35 -50.67 -43.05
C PHE A 97 -34.32 -50.11 -42.08
N VAL A 98 -34.75 -49.66 -40.91
CA VAL A 98 -33.86 -49.27 -39.82
C VAL A 98 -33.72 -50.43 -38.85
N ALA A 99 -32.48 -50.86 -38.57
CA ALA A 99 -32.19 -51.93 -37.63
C ALA A 99 -32.31 -51.43 -36.17
N ASP A 100 -33.54 -51.25 -35.72
CA ASP A 100 -33.93 -50.55 -34.48
C ASP A 100 -33.53 -51.23 -33.15
N VAL A 101 -33.18 -52.51 -33.16
CA VAL A 101 -32.86 -53.32 -31.97
C VAL A 101 -31.66 -54.23 -32.28
N PRO A 102 -30.72 -54.46 -31.33
CA PRO A 102 -29.66 -55.43 -31.53
C PRO A 102 -30.19 -56.86 -31.73
N GLY A 103 -29.58 -57.61 -32.65
CA GLY A 103 -29.95 -58.98 -32.97
C GLY A 103 -30.06 -59.24 -34.48
N SER A 104 -30.53 -60.44 -34.84
CA SER A 104 -30.62 -60.89 -36.22
C SER A 104 -31.97 -60.55 -36.87
N TYR A 105 -31.92 -59.86 -38.01
CA TYR A 105 -33.02 -59.62 -38.92
C TYR A 105 -32.83 -60.51 -40.15
N VAL A 106 -33.75 -61.46 -40.35
CA VAL A 106 -33.74 -62.31 -41.55
C VAL A 106 -34.78 -61.76 -42.51
N VAL A 107 -34.34 -61.25 -43.66
CA VAL A 107 -35.20 -60.65 -44.67
C VAL A 107 -35.19 -61.51 -45.92
N ARG A 108 -36.38 -61.89 -46.39
CA ARG A 108 -36.58 -62.68 -47.60
C ARG A 108 -36.88 -61.78 -48.78
N LEU A 109 -36.10 -61.92 -49.85
CA LEU A 109 -36.47 -61.48 -51.19
C LEU A 109 -37.23 -62.60 -51.88
N GLN A 110 -38.42 -62.29 -52.38
CA GLN A 110 -39.18 -63.14 -53.28
C GLN A 110 -39.20 -62.51 -54.67
N VAL A 111 -38.88 -63.29 -55.69
CA VAL A 111 -38.78 -62.84 -57.10
C VAL A 111 -39.70 -63.70 -57.96
N SER A 112 -40.47 -63.06 -58.85
CA SER A 112 -41.34 -63.75 -59.80
C SER A 112 -41.29 -63.11 -61.18
N ASP A 113 -41.24 -63.95 -62.21
CA ASP A 113 -41.40 -63.64 -63.64
C ASP A 113 -42.88 -63.60 -64.08
N GLY A 114 -43.82 -63.86 -63.16
CA GLY A 114 -45.26 -63.95 -63.41
C GLY A 114 -45.73 -65.22 -64.13
N LEU A 115 -44.82 -66.12 -64.47
CA LEU A 115 -45.08 -67.35 -65.22
C LEU A 115 -44.78 -68.61 -64.39
N ASN A 116 -43.75 -68.56 -63.55
CA ASN A 116 -43.36 -69.60 -62.62
C ASN A 116 -43.77 -69.30 -61.17
N ALA A 117 -43.71 -70.34 -60.33
CA ALA A 117 -43.76 -70.15 -58.89
C ALA A 117 -42.64 -69.21 -58.43
N PRO A 118 -42.92 -68.20 -57.60
CA PRO A 118 -41.88 -67.27 -57.13
C PRO A 118 -40.77 -68.01 -56.38
N VAL A 119 -39.52 -67.64 -56.64
CA VAL A 119 -38.35 -68.12 -55.89
C VAL A 119 -37.96 -67.14 -54.79
N SER A 120 -37.24 -67.61 -53.78
CA SER A 120 -36.81 -66.75 -52.67
C SER A 120 -35.34 -66.93 -52.32
N ASP A 121 -34.74 -65.85 -51.83
CA ASP A 121 -33.42 -65.83 -51.21
C ASP A 121 -33.48 -64.99 -49.92
N ASP A 122 -32.72 -65.38 -48.90
CA ASP A 122 -32.73 -64.72 -47.59
C ASP A 122 -31.41 -63.98 -47.36
N VAL A 123 -31.48 -62.80 -46.76
CA VAL A 123 -30.32 -62.05 -46.27
C VAL A 123 -30.45 -61.82 -44.78
N VAL A 124 -29.36 -62.07 -44.05
CA VAL A 124 -29.27 -61.89 -42.60
C VAL A 124 -28.52 -60.62 -42.27
N ILE A 125 -29.19 -59.72 -41.56
CA ILE A 125 -28.62 -58.47 -41.08
C ILE A 125 -28.51 -58.55 -39.56
N THR A 126 -27.28 -58.52 -39.05
CA THR A 126 -27.03 -58.58 -37.60
C THR A 126 -26.78 -57.19 -37.04
N SER A 127 -27.69 -56.69 -36.23
CA SER A 127 -27.56 -55.40 -35.54
C SER A 127 -26.82 -55.56 -34.21
N GLN A 128 -25.89 -54.67 -33.89
CA GLN A 128 -25.11 -54.67 -32.64
C GLN A 128 -25.13 -53.30 -31.98
N ASN A 129 -25.05 -53.27 -30.65
CA ASN A 129 -24.89 -52.07 -29.85
C ASN A 129 -23.43 -51.57 -29.92
N VAL A 130 -23.23 -50.27 -30.05
CA VAL A 130 -21.91 -49.62 -30.07
C VAL A 130 -21.69 -48.90 -28.75
N ALA A 131 -20.50 -49.02 -28.15
CA ALA A 131 -20.22 -48.35 -26.90
C ALA A 131 -20.27 -46.81 -27.06
N PRO A 132 -20.66 -46.07 -26.01
CA PRO A 132 -20.59 -44.62 -26.03
C PRO A 132 -19.15 -44.12 -26.13
N THR A 133 -18.97 -42.82 -26.41
CA THR A 133 -17.67 -42.14 -26.31
C THR A 133 -17.64 -41.26 -25.07
N ALA A 134 -16.71 -41.55 -24.15
CA ALA A 134 -16.42 -40.71 -23.00
C ALA A 134 -15.58 -39.50 -23.44
N ALA A 135 -15.88 -38.32 -22.90
CA ALA A 135 -15.07 -37.11 -23.06
C ALA A 135 -14.94 -36.40 -21.71
N ALA A 136 -13.84 -36.65 -20.99
CA ALA A 136 -13.55 -36.09 -19.67
C ALA A 136 -13.00 -34.65 -19.73
N GLY A 137 -12.57 -34.22 -20.91
CA GLY A 137 -11.92 -32.93 -21.16
C GLY A 137 -10.40 -33.05 -21.25
N ALA A 138 -9.73 -31.96 -21.62
CA ALA A 138 -8.27 -31.93 -21.71
C ALA A 138 -7.60 -31.82 -20.33
N ASP A 139 -6.39 -32.38 -20.23
CA ASP A 139 -5.49 -32.16 -19.11
C ASP A 139 -5.25 -30.66 -18.88
N ARG A 140 -5.11 -30.27 -17.62
CA ARG A 140 -4.98 -28.86 -17.23
C ARG A 140 -4.24 -28.66 -15.93
N GLU A 141 -3.85 -27.42 -15.68
CA GLU A 141 -3.34 -27.01 -14.39
C GLU A 141 -4.47 -26.58 -13.45
N GLY A 142 -4.24 -26.74 -12.15
CA GLY A 142 -5.13 -26.30 -11.09
C GLY A 142 -4.34 -25.69 -9.94
N SER A 143 -5.05 -25.05 -9.01
CA SER A 143 -4.47 -24.44 -7.82
C SER A 143 -4.96 -25.16 -6.57
N ARG A 144 -4.09 -25.27 -5.57
CA ARG A 144 -4.44 -25.86 -4.27
C ARG A 144 -5.55 -25.04 -3.62
N GLY A 145 -6.55 -25.69 -3.03
CA GLY A 145 -7.68 -25.04 -2.38
C GLY A 145 -8.74 -24.45 -3.34
N ILE A 146 -8.51 -24.42 -4.65
CA ILE A 146 -9.45 -23.91 -5.64
C ILE A 146 -10.18 -25.06 -6.34
N ALA A 147 -11.51 -25.00 -6.37
CA ALA A 147 -12.33 -26.05 -6.97
C ALA A 147 -12.11 -26.15 -8.49
N VAL A 148 -11.91 -27.38 -8.97
CA VAL A 148 -11.76 -27.72 -10.39
C VAL A 148 -13.07 -28.32 -10.89
N ALA A 149 -13.69 -27.66 -11.87
CA ALA A 149 -14.92 -28.12 -12.51
C ALA A 149 -14.62 -29.13 -13.63
N LEU A 150 -15.24 -30.29 -13.58
CA LEU A 150 -15.15 -31.39 -14.54
C LEU A 150 -16.42 -31.39 -15.41
N ASP A 151 -16.28 -31.52 -16.73
CA ASP A 151 -17.40 -31.42 -17.66
C ASP A 151 -17.40 -32.60 -18.63
N GLY A 152 -18.35 -33.51 -18.46
CA GLY A 152 -18.51 -34.71 -19.27
C GLY A 152 -19.51 -34.54 -20.41
N ARG A 153 -20.16 -33.37 -20.55
CA ARG A 153 -21.30 -33.16 -21.47
C ARG A 153 -20.96 -33.33 -22.95
N ALA A 154 -19.67 -33.38 -23.31
CA ALA A 154 -19.22 -33.70 -24.66
C ALA A 154 -19.26 -35.21 -24.98
N SER A 155 -19.55 -36.06 -23.98
CA SER A 155 -19.76 -37.49 -24.17
C SER A 155 -21.05 -37.76 -24.92
N TRP A 156 -21.07 -38.79 -25.76
CA TRP A 156 -22.20 -39.11 -26.62
C TRP A 156 -22.26 -40.59 -26.97
N ASP A 157 -23.43 -41.07 -27.37
CA ASP A 157 -23.66 -42.44 -27.79
C ASP A 157 -23.94 -42.52 -29.31
N PRO A 158 -23.23 -43.37 -30.08
CA PRO A 158 -23.46 -43.51 -31.52
C PRO A 158 -24.83 -44.02 -31.92
N ASP A 159 -25.48 -44.82 -31.08
CA ASP A 159 -26.80 -45.39 -31.34
C ASP A 159 -27.94 -44.45 -30.85
N GLY A 160 -27.56 -43.33 -30.21
CA GLY A 160 -28.49 -42.32 -29.68
C GLY A 160 -29.09 -42.69 -28.32
N ASP A 161 -28.52 -43.67 -27.63
CA ASP A 161 -28.99 -44.09 -26.31
C ASP A 161 -28.67 -43.05 -25.23
N ALA A 162 -29.49 -43.04 -24.17
CA ALA A 162 -29.24 -42.17 -23.02
C ALA A 162 -28.03 -42.67 -22.24
N ILE A 163 -27.03 -41.80 -22.04
CA ILE A 163 -25.83 -42.14 -21.29
C ILE A 163 -25.91 -41.73 -19.82
N THR A 164 -25.30 -42.54 -18.97
CA THR A 164 -25.07 -42.25 -17.55
C THR A 164 -23.62 -41.85 -17.32
N TYR A 165 -23.34 -41.11 -16.24
CA TYR A 165 -22.01 -40.57 -15.92
C TYR A 165 -21.54 -41.10 -14.56
N ALA A 166 -20.27 -41.49 -14.48
CA ALA A 166 -19.62 -41.84 -13.23
C ALA A 166 -18.17 -41.35 -13.22
N TRP A 167 -17.89 -40.37 -12.37
CA TRP A 167 -16.56 -39.83 -12.12
C TRP A 167 -15.87 -40.56 -10.97
N ALA A 168 -14.60 -40.88 -11.15
CA ALA A 168 -13.77 -41.46 -10.10
C ALA A 168 -12.41 -40.75 -10.03
N LEU A 169 -11.99 -40.38 -8.83
CA LEU A 169 -10.66 -39.84 -8.59
C LEU A 169 -9.69 -41.03 -8.41
N THR A 170 -9.07 -41.46 -9.51
CA THR A 170 -8.33 -42.73 -9.60
C THR A 170 -6.91 -42.63 -9.08
N ALA A 171 -6.30 -41.44 -9.14
CA ALA A 171 -5.01 -41.16 -8.54
C ALA A 171 -5.01 -39.79 -7.85
N ARG A 172 -4.30 -39.72 -6.72
CA ARG A 172 -4.08 -38.51 -5.92
C ARG A 172 -2.62 -38.45 -5.47
N PRO A 173 -2.08 -37.26 -5.20
CA PRO A 173 -0.79 -37.13 -4.51
C PRO A 173 -0.83 -37.77 -3.11
N PRO A 174 0.31 -38.29 -2.59
CA PRO A 174 0.40 -38.80 -1.23
C PRO A 174 -0.08 -37.76 -0.19
N GLY A 175 -0.89 -38.19 0.77
CA GLY A 175 -1.44 -37.32 1.82
C GLY A 175 -2.70 -36.55 1.42
N SER A 176 -3.10 -36.57 0.14
CA SER A 176 -4.35 -35.96 -0.31
C SER A 176 -5.58 -36.73 0.19
N THR A 177 -6.58 -35.97 0.64
CA THR A 177 -7.91 -36.41 1.04
C THR A 177 -9.02 -35.92 0.10
N ALA A 178 -8.65 -35.25 -0.99
CA ALA A 178 -9.58 -34.68 -1.96
C ALA A 178 -10.65 -35.68 -2.41
N ALA A 179 -11.89 -35.20 -2.53
CA ALA A 179 -13.06 -35.98 -2.91
C ALA A 179 -13.86 -35.27 -4.01
N LEU A 180 -14.53 -36.07 -4.83
CA LEU A 180 -15.43 -35.56 -5.87
C LEU A 180 -16.77 -35.14 -5.27
N THR A 181 -17.28 -34.02 -5.76
CA THR A 181 -18.67 -33.57 -5.58
C THR A 181 -19.41 -33.77 -6.90
N GLY A 182 -20.60 -34.36 -6.85
CA GLY A 182 -21.41 -34.62 -8.05
C GLY A 182 -20.89 -35.77 -8.93
N ALA A 183 -20.24 -36.78 -8.34
CA ALA A 183 -19.60 -37.85 -9.09
C ALA A 183 -20.51 -38.63 -10.06
N GLY A 184 -21.83 -38.65 -9.85
CA GLY A 184 -22.80 -39.29 -10.75
C GLY A 184 -23.44 -38.36 -11.79
N LEU A 185 -22.98 -37.11 -11.90
CA LEU A 185 -23.56 -36.09 -12.76
C LEU A 185 -22.71 -35.86 -14.00
N SER A 186 -23.30 -35.26 -15.04
CA SER A 186 -22.59 -34.84 -16.25
C SER A 186 -21.55 -33.74 -15.99
N GLN A 187 -21.67 -33.04 -14.86
CA GLN A 187 -20.67 -32.11 -14.36
C GLN A 187 -20.34 -32.45 -12.90
N ALA A 188 -19.06 -32.58 -12.61
CA ALA A 188 -18.54 -32.86 -11.27
C ALA A 188 -17.51 -31.81 -10.87
N SER A 189 -17.02 -31.84 -9.65
CA SER A 189 -15.89 -31.03 -9.23
C SER A 189 -15.12 -31.67 -8.10
N PHE A 190 -13.89 -31.23 -7.87
CA PHE A 190 -13.14 -31.52 -6.66
C PHE A 190 -12.22 -30.35 -6.34
N THR A 191 -11.77 -30.24 -5.10
CA THR A 191 -10.79 -29.24 -4.69
C THR A 191 -9.47 -29.96 -4.40
N PRO A 192 -8.40 -29.70 -5.17
CA PRO A 192 -7.07 -30.20 -4.84
C PRO A 192 -6.61 -29.65 -3.48
N ASP A 193 -6.10 -30.52 -2.63
CA ASP A 193 -5.67 -30.19 -1.26
C ASP A 193 -4.16 -30.34 -1.04
N VAL A 194 -3.45 -30.91 -2.00
CA VAL A 194 -2.00 -31.14 -1.96
C VAL A 194 -1.42 -30.87 -3.35
N TYR A 195 -0.17 -30.41 -3.42
CA TYR A 195 0.54 -30.27 -4.69
C TYR A 195 0.81 -31.64 -5.34
N GLY A 196 0.70 -31.71 -6.65
CA GLY A 196 0.95 -32.91 -7.45
C GLY A 196 -0.12 -33.17 -8.49
N SER A 197 -0.13 -34.40 -9.01
CA SER A 197 -1.04 -34.82 -10.08
C SER A 197 -2.27 -35.54 -9.54
N TYR A 198 -3.45 -35.12 -9.98
CA TYR A 198 -4.73 -35.77 -9.75
C TYR A 198 -5.23 -36.34 -11.07
N VAL A 199 -5.59 -37.63 -11.11
CA VAL A 199 -6.18 -38.26 -12.29
C VAL A 199 -7.64 -38.55 -12.00
N VAL A 200 -8.53 -37.97 -12.81
CA VAL A 200 -9.97 -38.18 -12.71
C VAL A 200 -10.44 -38.92 -13.94
N ARG A 201 -11.12 -40.05 -13.72
CA ARG A 201 -11.71 -40.86 -14.77
C ARG A 201 -13.20 -40.56 -14.91
N LEU A 202 -13.65 -40.26 -16.11
CA LEU A 202 -15.06 -40.33 -16.48
C LEU A 202 -15.34 -41.71 -17.06
N THR A 203 -16.35 -42.40 -16.54
CA THR A 203 -16.98 -43.55 -17.17
C THR A 203 -18.37 -43.15 -17.65
N VAL A 204 -18.68 -43.37 -18.93
CA VAL A 204 -20.03 -43.24 -19.47
C VAL A 204 -20.56 -44.58 -19.94
N SER A 205 -21.86 -44.83 -19.72
CA SER A 205 -22.51 -46.09 -20.11
C SER A 205 -23.92 -45.84 -20.65
N ASP A 206 -24.24 -46.55 -21.73
CA ASP A 206 -25.58 -46.64 -22.35
C ASP A 206 -26.49 -47.68 -21.65
N GLY A 207 -26.01 -48.33 -20.58
CA GLY A 207 -26.68 -49.42 -19.87
C GLY A 207 -26.32 -50.83 -20.35
N VAL A 208 -25.56 -50.97 -21.43
CA VAL A 208 -25.08 -52.24 -21.99
C VAL A 208 -23.55 -52.27 -22.06
N LEU A 209 -22.95 -51.24 -22.65
CA LEU A 209 -21.52 -51.03 -22.81
C LEU A 209 -21.08 -49.76 -22.06
N ALA A 210 -19.77 -49.59 -21.90
CA ALA A 210 -19.20 -48.43 -21.25
C ALA A 210 -17.89 -48.02 -21.91
N ALA A 211 -17.59 -46.73 -21.84
CA ALA A 211 -16.32 -46.14 -22.23
C ALA A 211 -15.74 -45.28 -21.11
N GLN A 212 -14.42 -45.11 -21.13
CA GLN A 212 -13.68 -44.35 -20.13
C GLN A 212 -12.79 -43.33 -20.80
N ASP A 213 -12.65 -42.17 -20.16
CA ASP A 213 -11.68 -41.14 -20.52
C ASP A 213 -11.12 -40.51 -19.24
N ASP A 214 -9.83 -40.16 -19.26
CA ASP A 214 -9.12 -39.61 -18.10
C ASP A 214 -8.78 -38.14 -18.35
N VAL A 215 -8.91 -37.34 -17.30
CA VAL A 215 -8.39 -35.97 -17.25
C VAL A 215 -7.41 -35.84 -16.09
N THR A 216 -6.22 -35.33 -16.39
CA THR A 216 -5.16 -35.07 -15.41
C THR A 216 -5.17 -33.59 -15.02
N VAL A 217 -5.22 -33.34 -13.72
CA VAL A 217 -5.09 -32.01 -13.13
C VAL A 217 -3.77 -31.92 -12.39
N THR A 218 -2.86 -31.07 -12.87
CA THR A 218 -1.55 -30.85 -12.24
C THR A 218 -1.58 -29.60 -11.38
N VAL A 219 -1.23 -29.73 -10.10
CA VAL A 219 -1.14 -28.63 -9.15
C VAL A 219 0.32 -28.45 -8.74
N ARG A 220 0.90 -27.29 -9.05
CA ARG A 220 2.31 -26.99 -8.78
C ARG A 220 2.41 -26.00 -7.62
N ASN A 221 3.48 -26.10 -6.85
CA ASN A 221 3.87 -25.07 -5.91
C ASN A 221 4.82 -24.09 -6.59
N HIS A 222 4.67 -22.81 -6.31
CA HIS A 222 5.52 -21.72 -6.76
C HIS A 222 6.22 -21.11 -5.56
N ALA A 223 7.50 -20.75 -5.73
CA ALA A 223 8.25 -20.13 -4.65
C ALA A 223 7.63 -18.77 -4.25
N PRO A 224 7.63 -18.42 -2.96
CA PRO A 224 7.22 -17.10 -2.51
C PRO A 224 8.20 -16.01 -2.97
N VAL A 225 7.73 -14.77 -3.00
CA VAL A 225 8.49 -13.58 -3.33
C VAL A 225 8.76 -12.79 -2.05
N ALA A 226 10.04 -12.59 -1.73
CA ALA A 226 10.48 -11.71 -0.65
C ALA A 226 10.33 -10.25 -1.09
N ASP A 227 9.79 -9.43 -0.20
CA ASP A 227 9.77 -7.96 -0.30
C ASP A 227 10.05 -7.41 1.10
N ALA A 228 11.22 -6.76 1.23
CA ALA A 228 11.75 -6.21 2.46
C ALA A 228 11.24 -4.78 2.75
N GLY A 229 10.41 -4.23 1.85
CA GLY A 229 9.90 -2.87 1.90
C GLY A 229 10.91 -1.82 1.38
N PRO A 230 10.51 -0.54 1.36
CA PRO A 230 11.39 0.54 0.94
C PRO A 230 12.50 0.80 1.96
N ASP A 231 13.58 1.44 1.51
CA ASP A 231 14.61 1.98 2.40
C ASP A 231 14.00 2.94 3.44
N LEU A 232 14.56 2.91 4.64
CA LEU A 232 14.02 3.60 5.81
C LEU A 232 15.05 4.60 6.37
N GLU A 233 14.55 5.55 7.16
CA GLU A 233 15.38 6.47 7.94
C GLU A 233 15.04 6.40 9.44
N SER A 234 16.06 6.57 10.28
CA SER A 234 15.93 6.60 11.75
C SER A 234 16.99 7.51 12.38
N ASN A 235 17.08 7.54 13.71
CA ASN A 235 18.11 8.25 14.46
C ASN A 235 18.78 7.31 15.46
N ALA A 236 20.04 7.58 15.80
CA ALA A 236 20.75 6.80 16.81
C ALA A 236 20.02 6.87 18.17
N GLY A 237 19.92 5.74 18.85
CA GLY A 237 19.11 5.52 20.06
C GLY A 237 17.68 5.06 19.81
N SER A 238 17.17 5.16 18.57
CA SER A 238 15.79 4.77 18.24
C SER A 238 15.66 3.28 17.91
N THR A 239 14.45 2.75 18.13
CA THR A 239 14.07 1.41 17.69
C THR A 239 13.11 1.50 16.51
N LEU A 240 13.39 0.77 15.44
CA LEU A 240 12.53 0.66 14.25
C LEU A 240 12.29 -0.82 13.93
N ALA A 241 11.07 -1.14 13.47
CA ALA A 241 10.75 -2.45 12.95
C ALA A 241 10.98 -2.51 11.43
N LEU A 242 11.54 -3.62 10.96
CA LEU A 242 11.50 -4.00 9.55
C LEU A 242 10.15 -4.68 9.27
N SER A 243 9.78 -4.82 7.99
CA SER A 243 8.50 -5.41 7.62
C SER A 243 8.62 -6.25 6.37
N ALA A 244 8.21 -7.52 6.47
CA ALA A 244 8.03 -8.42 5.33
C ALA A 244 6.57 -8.41 4.83
N ALA A 245 5.74 -7.44 5.23
CA ALA A 245 4.29 -7.46 4.96
C ALA A 245 3.92 -7.39 3.46
N ALA A 246 4.85 -6.93 2.61
CA ALA A 246 4.67 -6.92 1.16
C ALA A 246 5.11 -8.24 0.49
N SER A 247 5.75 -9.14 1.24
CA SER A 247 6.10 -10.48 0.75
C SER A 247 4.83 -11.27 0.45
N SER A 248 4.87 -12.09 -0.60
CA SER A 248 3.69 -12.79 -1.09
C SER A 248 4.01 -14.18 -1.63
N ASP A 249 3.02 -15.05 -1.56
CA ASP A 249 3.10 -16.41 -2.10
C ASP A 249 2.06 -16.54 -3.22
N PRO A 250 2.44 -16.92 -4.45
CA PRO A 250 1.51 -17.04 -5.57
C PRO A 250 0.36 -18.03 -5.33
N ASP A 251 0.60 -19.04 -4.50
CA ASP A 251 -0.36 -20.09 -4.16
C ASP A 251 -1.10 -19.81 -2.82
N GLN A 252 -0.83 -18.65 -2.20
CA GLN A 252 -1.39 -18.18 -0.92
C GLN A 252 -0.99 -19.05 0.27
N ASP A 253 0.18 -19.68 0.20
CA ASP A 253 0.72 -20.46 1.29
C ASP A 253 1.23 -19.57 2.43
N PRO A 254 1.11 -20.01 3.70
CA PRO A 254 1.66 -19.25 4.82
C PRO A 254 3.17 -19.07 4.70
N ILE A 255 3.63 -17.83 4.82
CA ILE A 255 5.04 -17.47 4.68
C ILE A 255 5.73 -17.45 6.05
N THR A 256 6.95 -17.98 6.09
CA THR A 256 7.93 -17.79 7.15
C THR A 256 9.05 -16.88 6.68
N CYS A 257 9.63 -16.10 7.59
CA CYS A 257 10.61 -15.05 7.28
C CYS A 257 11.98 -15.37 7.88
N ALA A 258 13.03 -14.92 7.21
CA ALA A 258 14.41 -15.00 7.68
C ALA A 258 15.15 -13.72 7.31
N TRP A 259 15.34 -12.86 8.31
CA TRP A 259 16.11 -11.63 8.20
C TRP A 259 17.58 -11.85 8.58
N ALA A 260 18.47 -11.15 7.90
CA ALA A 260 19.88 -11.05 8.29
C ALA A 260 20.34 -9.60 8.23
N LEU A 261 21.10 -9.18 9.24
CA LEU A 261 21.84 -7.92 9.22
C LEU A 261 23.13 -8.13 8.42
N VAL A 262 23.20 -7.52 7.24
CA VAL A 262 24.28 -7.70 6.26
C VAL A 262 25.45 -6.78 6.55
N THR A 263 25.18 -5.50 6.78
CA THR A 263 26.21 -4.51 7.15
C THR A 263 25.67 -3.54 8.20
N LYS A 264 26.57 -3.05 9.04
CA LYS A 264 26.32 -2.01 10.03
C LYS A 264 27.58 -1.14 10.21
N PRO A 265 27.46 0.08 10.77
CA PRO A 265 28.59 0.93 11.09
C PRO A 265 29.62 0.23 11.99
N ALA A 266 30.90 0.57 11.80
CA ALA A 266 31.98 0.04 12.62
C ALA A 266 31.76 0.43 14.10
N GLY A 267 31.85 -0.56 14.99
CA GLY A 267 31.61 -0.35 16.43
C GLY A 267 30.16 -0.48 16.87
N SER A 268 29.19 -0.60 15.94
CA SER A 268 27.78 -0.78 16.30
C SER A 268 27.52 -2.17 16.90
N GLY A 269 26.78 -2.21 17.99
CA GLY A 269 26.25 -3.38 18.68
C GLY A 269 24.85 -3.81 18.21
N ALA A 270 24.25 -3.11 17.25
CA ALA A 270 22.89 -3.41 16.77
C ALA A 270 22.72 -4.87 16.33
N VAL A 271 21.57 -5.44 16.69
CA VAL A 271 21.12 -6.80 16.37
C VAL A 271 19.62 -6.80 16.09
N LEU A 272 19.17 -7.78 15.30
CA LEU A 272 17.74 -8.06 15.12
C LEU A 272 17.16 -8.66 16.40
N SER A 273 15.97 -8.21 16.81
CA SER A 273 15.27 -8.74 17.99
C SER A 273 14.92 -10.23 17.84
N ASP A 274 14.48 -10.62 16.64
CA ASP A 274 14.17 -11.99 16.25
C ASP A 274 14.34 -12.14 14.73
N PRO A 275 15.48 -12.66 14.24
CA PRO A 275 15.72 -12.87 12.81
C PRO A 275 14.65 -13.72 12.09
N GLY A 276 13.86 -14.54 12.80
CA GLY A 276 12.82 -15.38 12.21
C GLY A 276 11.43 -14.71 12.14
N ALA A 277 11.24 -13.57 12.80
CA ALA A 277 9.98 -12.85 12.78
C ALA A 277 9.80 -12.11 11.43
N CYS A 278 8.56 -11.97 10.96
CA CYS A 278 8.28 -11.17 9.75
C CYS A 278 8.28 -9.66 9.99
N ALA A 279 8.37 -9.22 11.25
CA ALA A 279 8.52 -7.82 11.63
C ALA A 279 9.48 -7.67 12.83
N PRO A 280 10.79 -7.97 12.66
CA PRO A 280 11.76 -7.81 13.72
C PRO A 280 12.04 -6.34 13.97
N SER A 281 12.42 -6.00 15.21
CA SER A 281 12.90 -4.67 15.55
C SER A 281 14.40 -4.63 15.72
N VAL A 282 14.97 -3.45 15.49
CA VAL A 282 16.39 -3.14 15.69
C VAL A 282 16.48 -1.83 16.43
N THR A 283 17.29 -1.79 17.48
CA THR A 283 17.72 -0.54 18.12
C THR A 283 19.04 -0.12 17.48
N TYR A 284 19.06 1.03 16.84
CA TYR A 284 20.25 1.55 16.16
C TYR A 284 21.06 2.38 17.14
N ASP A 285 22.25 1.92 17.49
CA ASP A 285 23.08 2.55 18.51
C ASP A 285 24.03 3.63 17.94
N LEU A 286 24.34 3.57 16.65
CA LEU A 286 25.20 4.53 15.96
C LEU A 286 24.57 5.04 14.66
N ALA A 287 24.90 6.28 14.30
CA ALA A 287 24.60 6.84 12.99
C ALA A 287 25.37 6.11 11.88
N GLY A 288 24.80 6.09 10.67
CA GLY A 288 25.32 5.44 9.48
C GLY A 288 24.29 4.53 8.81
N VAL A 289 24.74 3.77 7.81
CA VAL A 289 23.85 2.90 7.01
C VAL A 289 23.91 1.47 7.52
N TYR A 290 22.73 0.88 7.72
CA TYR A 290 22.53 -0.52 8.04
C TYR A 290 21.85 -1.20 6.85
N ALA A 291 22.35 -2.33 6.39
CA ALA A 291 21.72 -3.10 5.32
C ALA A 291 21.23 -4.44 5.84
N PHE A 292 20.01 -4.81 5.46
CA PHE A 292 19.37 -6.06 5.83
C PHE A 292 18.98 -6.85 4.58
N SER A 293 18.91 -8.17 4.71
CA SER A 293 18.35 -9.06 3.70
C SER A 293 17.21 -9.88 4.27
N LEU A 294 16.14 -10.05 3.51
CA LEU A 294 14.98 -10.89 3.80
C LEU A 294 14.92 -12.05 2.81
N ALA A 295 14.90 -13.28 3.34
CA ALA A 295 14.46 -14.46 2.60
C ALA A 295 13.13 -14.95 3.18
N VAL A 296 12.27 -15.51 2.33
CA VAL A 296 10.97 -16.07 2.74
C VAL A 296 10.79 -17.51 2.28
N HIS A 297 9.96 -18.27 2.97
CA HIS A 297 9.73 -19.70 2.70
C HIS A 297 8.29 -20.11 3.01
N ASP A 298 7.66 -20.91 2.15
CA ASP A 298 6.24 -21.31 2.23
C ASP A 298 6.01 -22.66 2.96
N GLY A 299 7.09 -23.32 3.39
CA GLY A 299 7.09 -24.65 3.99
C GLY A 299 7.63 -25.76 3.08
N GLN A 300 7.78 -25.49 1.79
CA GLN A 300 8.32 -26.40 0.78
C GLN A 300 9.42 -25.78 -0.10
N LEU A 301 9.25 -24.52 -0.49
CA LEU A 301 10.14 -23.74 -1.34
C LEU A 301 10.59 -22.45 -0.63
N ALA A 302 11.86 -22.11 -0.83
CA ALA A 302 12.41 -20.81 -0.49
C ALA A 302 12.20 -19.83 -1.64
N SER A 303 12.14 -18.53 -1.34
CA SER A 303 12.19 -17.49 -2.34
C SER A 303 13.44 -17.62 -3.21
N ALA A 304 13.28 -17.38 -4.52
CA ALA A 304 14.37 -17.54 -5.48
C ALA A 304 15.56 -16.60 -5.20
N ALA A 305 15.27 -15.43 -4.62
CA ALA A 305 16.26 -14.47 -4.14
C ALA A 305 15.81 -13.91 -2.80
N ALA A 306 16.79 -13.42 -2.02
CA ALA A 306 16.51 -12.53 -0.90
C ALA A 306 16.32 -11.11 -1.42
N ASP A 307 15.45 -10.35 -0.77
CA ASP A 307 15.31 -8.91 -1.00
C ASP A 307 16.08 -8.12 0.07
N THR A 308 16.44 -6.87 -0.21
CA THR A 308 17.26 -6.06 0.70
C THR A 308 16.64 -4.72 0.99
N VAL A 309 16.85 -4.23 2.21
CA VAL A 309 16.44 -2.90 2.66
C VAL A 309 17.59 -2.22 3.40
N GLN A 310 17.76 -0.92 3.19
CA GLN A 310 18.68 -0.08 3.93
C GLN A 310 17.95 0.76 4.97
N VAL A 311 18.59 0.97 6.11
CA VAL A 311 18.18 1.93 7.11
C VAL A 311 19.28 2.96 7.30
N ILE A 312 19.01 4.20 6.89
CA ILE A 312 19.90 5.34 7.09
C ILE A 312 19.60 5.91 8.48
N VAL A 313 20.57 5.77 9.39
CA VAL A 313 20.45 6.24 10.76
C VAL A 313 21.22 7.54 10.88
N HIS A 314 20.50 8.62 11.23
CA HIS A 314 21.09 9.93 11.47
C HIS A 314 21.60 10.06 12.90
N GLU A 315 22.23 11.20 13.20
CA GLU A 315 22.72 11.51 14.55
C GLU A 315 21.62 11.42 15.60
N LYS A 316 22.05 11.23 16.85
CA LYS A 316 21.12 11.13 17.98
C LYS A 316 20.36 12.44 18.16
N VAL A 317 19.05 12.32 18.33
CA VAL A 317 18.13 13.45 18.58
C VAL A 317 17.37 13.19 19.86
N TRP A 318 17.18 14.23 20.67
CA TRP A 318 16.31 14.19 21.82
C TRP A 318 14.97 14.87 21.50
N MET A 319 13.94 14.06 21.27
CA MET A 319 12.57 14.56 21.06
C MET A 319 12.01 15.14 22.37
N LEU A 320 11.49 16.36 22.32
CA LEU A 320 10.85 17.00 23.47
C LEU A 320 9.40 16.53 23.57
N GLY A 321 8.92 16.35 24.81
CA GLY A 321 7.54 15.97 25.09
C GLY A 321 6.54 17.13 24.99
N HIS A 322 7.00 18.32 24.60
CA HIS A 322 6.24 19.56 24.57
C HIS A 322 6.72 20.47 23.44
N ALA A 323 5.88 21.40 23.01
CA ALA A 323 6.29 22.49 22.15
C ALA A 323 7.02 23.57 22.96
N VAL A 324 7.96 24.25 22.32
CA VAL A 324 8.72 25.37 22.84
C VAL A 324 8.16 26.66 22.26
N ALA A 325 7.78 27.61 23.11
CA ALA A 325 7.38 28.95 22.70
C ALA A 325 8.61 29.84 22.53
N ASP A 326 9.50 29.80 23.53
CA ASP A 326 10.73 30.60 23.57
C ASP A 326 11.82 29.86 24.36
N ALA A 327 13.09 30.17 24.10
CA ALA A 327 14.22 29.52 24.75
C ALA A 327 15.45 30.42 24.83
N GLU A 328 16.16 30.29 25.95
CA GLU A 328 17.43 30.94 26.25
C GLU A 328 18.43 29.91 26.79
N TYR A 329 19.70 30.28 26.87
CA TYR A 329 20.74 29.41 27.42
C TYR A 329 21.33 29.94 28.72
N SER A 330 21.29 29.13 29.78
CA SER A 330 22.04 29.43 31.01
C SER A 330 23.46 28.89 30.88
N ARG A 331 24.43 29.77 30.61
CA ARG A 331 25.86 29.44 30.61
C ARG A 331 26.36 28.99 31.98
N ALA A 332 25.80 29.55 33.05
CA ALA A 332 26.19 29.19 34.42
C ALA A 332 25.79 27.76 34.79
N LEU A 333 24.69 27.27 34.23
CA LEU A 333 24.19 25.91 34.47
C LEU A 333 24.54 24.94 33.34
N ASP A 334 25.00 25.44 32.19
CA ASP A 334 25.17 24.69 30.94
C ASP A 334 23.85 23.99 30.53
N ARG A 335 22.73 24.75 30.54
CA ARG A 335 21.37 24.25 30.32
C ARG A 335 20.57 25.15 29.39
N ILE A 336 19.68 24.54 28.60
CA ILE A 336 18.62 25.27 27.89
C ILE A 336 17.53 25.61 28.90
N VAL A 337 17.09 26.87 28.91
CA VAL A 337 15.92 27.35 29.64
C VAL A 337 14.83 27.62 28.62
N ALA A 338 13.86 26.71 28.52
CA ALA A 338 12.78 26.79 27.53
C ALA A 338 11.44 26.99 28.23
N VAL A 339 10.51 27.65 27.55
CA VAL A 339 9.13 27.78 28.02
C VAL A 339 8.15 27.24 26.99
N GLY A 340 7.03 26.67 27.46
CA GLY A 340 6.03 26.08 26.59
C GLY A 340 4.76 25.72 27.35
N GLY A 341 3.60 26.08 26.79
CA GLY A 341 2.35 26.04 27.56
C GLY A 341 2.49 26.82 28.86
N SER A 342 1.97 26.30 29.98
CA SER A 342 2.10 26.92 31.31
C SER A 342 3.28 26.37 32.13
N ARG A 343 4.44 26.15 31.50
CA ARG A 343 5.63 25.59 32.17
C ARG A 343 6.93 26.22 31.69
N LEU A 344 7.91 26.28 32.59
CA LEU A 344 9.32 26.51 32.28
C LEU A 344 10.09 25.21 32.49
N TYR A 345 11.01 24.91 31.58
CA TYR A 345 11.85 23.73 31.54
C TYR A 345 13.31 24.13 31.64
N VAL A 346 14.07 23.43 32.47
CA VAL A 346 15.53 23.49 32.54
C VAL A 346 16.06 22.16 32.01
N ALA A 347 16.57 22.19 30.79
CA ALA A 347 16.88 21.03 29.97
C ALA A 347 18.40 20.83 29.83
N ASP A 348 18.84 19.59 30.08
CA ASP A 348 20.19 19.10 29.83
C ASP A 348 20.27 18.56 28.40
N PRO A 349 20.85 19.32 27.45
CA PRO A 349 20.86 18.94 26.05
C PRO A 349 21.72 17.71 25.76
N VAL A 350 22.73 17.42 26.59
CA VAL A 350 23.63 16.28 26.41
C VAL A 350 23.04 15.02 27.04
N GLY A 351 22.51 15.16 28.26
CA GLY A 351 21.87 14.06 28.99
C GLY A 351 20.53 13.63 28.42
N GLY A 352 19.83 14.53 27.70
CA GLY A 352 18.49 14.27 27.20
C GLY A 352 17.45 14.23 28.33
N THR A 353 17.60 15.11 29.31
CA THR A 353 16.75 15.15 30.51
C THR A 353 16.33 16.57 30.85
N GLU A 354 15.18 16.75 31.48
CA GLU A 354 14.70 18.06 31.90
C GLU A 354 14.04 18.02 33.27
N THR A 355 14.07 19.16 33.95
CA THR A 355 13.21 19.46 35.10
C THR A 355 12.32 20.65 34.75
N SER A 356 11.18 20.81 35.41
CA SER A 356 10.26 21.89 35.10
C SER A 356 9.55 22.45 36.32
N VAL A 357 9.06 23.67 36.17
CA VAL A 357 8.22 24.36 37.14
C VAL A 357 6.93 24.83 36.47
N ALA A 358 5.81 24.70 37.18
CA ALA A 358 4.53 25.19 36.71
C ALA A 358 4.47 26.72 36.78
N LEU A 359 3.86 27.31 35.76
CA LEU A 359 3.65 28.75 35.63
C LEU A 359 2.15 29.07 35.72
N PRO A 360 1.79 30.29 36.14
CA PRO A 360 0.40 30.67 36.37
C PRO A 360 -0.44 30.79 35.09
N LYS A 361 0.20 31.02 33.94
CA LYS A 361 -0.41 31.15 32.62
C LYS A 361 0.49 30.56 31.55
N ALA A 362 -0.04 30.45 30.32
CA ALA A 362 0.78 30.15 29.15
C ALA A 362 1.93 31.16 29.02
N ALA A 363 3.14 30.67 28.83
CA ALA A 363 4.34 31.46 28.65
C ALA A 363 4.47 31.92 27.20
N LEU A 364 4.91 33.17 27.02
CA LEU A 364 5.10 33.83 25.73
C LEU A 364 6.57 34.11 25.42
N ALA A 365 7.36 34.44 26.44
CA ALA A 365 8.78 34.78 26.32
C ALA A 365 9.54 34.40 27.59
N VAL A 366 10.85 34.16 27.49
CA VAL A 366 11.72 33.88 28.62
C VAL A 366 13.04 34.64 28.51
N SER A 367 13.55 35.13 29.64
CA SER A 367 14.89 35.71 29.71
C SER A 367 15.62 35.21 30.95
N VAL A 368 16.87 34.81 30.76
CA VAL A 368 17.76 34.33 31.81
C VAL A 368 18.58 35.52 32.36
N SER A 369 18.78 35.56 33.68
CA SER A 369 19.59 36.59 34.32
C SER A 369 21.07 36.48 33.91
N PRO A 370 21.86 37.57 34.01
CA PRO A 370 23.30 37.53 33.69
C PRO A 370 24.12 36.54 34.52
N ASP A 371 23.70 36.23 35.75
CA ASP A 371 24.33 35.20 36.58
C ASP A 371 23.91 33.76 36.23
N GLY A 372 22.97 33.61 35.28
CA GLY A 372 22.45 32.36 34.78
C GLY A 372 21.57 31.58 35.76
N ARG A 373 21.20 32.15 36.91
CA ARG A 373 20.51 31.43 38.00
C ARG A 373 19.03 31.72 38.13
N TYR A 374 18.52 32.73 37.44
CA TYR A 374 17.12 33.11 37.48
C TYR A 374 16.57 33.30 36.07
N ALA A 375 15.26 33.21 35.95
CA ALA A 375 14.55 33.55 34.74
C ALA A 375 13.33 34.44 35.02
N ALA A 376 13.07 35.36 34.09
CA ALA A 376 11.79 36.03 33.96
C ALA A 376 10.99 35.35 32.84
N VAL A 377 9.69 35.12 33.07
CA VAL A 377 8.80 34.56 32.05
C VAL A 377 7.62 35.50 31.83
N GLY A 378 7.47 35.95 30.59
CA GLY A 378 6.34 36.76 30.16
C GLY A 378 5.10 35.91 29.89
N HIS A 379 3.94 36.43 30.27
CA HIS A 379 2.62 35.86 30.03
C HIS A 379 1.65 36.98 29.68
N ASP A 380 0.48 36.64 29.14
CA ASP A 380 -0.64 37.59 29.01
C ASP A 380 -0.91 38.37 30.33
N ALA A 381 -0.52 39.65 30.35
CA ALA A 381 -0.58 40.60 31.46
C ALA A 381 0.10 40.18 32.78
N LEU A 382 1.00 39.18 32.76
CA LEU A 382 1.74 38.72 33.95
C LEU A 382 3.21 38.47 33.63
N VAL A 383 4.06 38.59 34.64
CA VAL A 383 5.46 38.17 34.59
C VAL A 383 5.77 37.29 35.79
N SER A 384 6.36 36.13 35.55
CA SER A 384 6.85 35.23 36.59
C SER A 384 8.35 35.38 36.79
N TYR A 385 8.82 35.29 38.04
CA TYR A 385 10.24 35.25 38.41
C TYR A 385 10.57 33.88 39.00
N VAL A 386 11.56 33.21 38.43
CA VAL A 386 11.84 31.80 38.65
C VAL A 386 13.31 31.60 39.03
N SER A 387 13.57 30.79 40.06
CA SER A 387 14.89 30.22 40.34
C SER A 387 15.16 29.05 39.40
N LEU A 388 16.34 29.02 38.79
CA LEU A 388 16.78 27.93 37.91
C LEU A 388 17.63 26.88 38.63
N ASP A 389 18.05 27.14 39.88
CA ASP A 389 18.70 26.13 40.72
C ASP A 389 17.83 24.87 40.81
N ALA A 390 18.43 23.68 40.80
CA ALA A 390 17.69 22.44 40.76
C ALA A 390 17.09 22.05 42.14
N PRO A 391 15.77 21.78 42.24
CA PRO A 391 14.75 21.89 41.20
C PRO A 391 14.28 23.35 41.00
N PRO A 392 13.94 23.75 39.75
CA PRO A 392 13.50 25.11 39.48
C PRO A 392 12.24 25.46 40.27
N ALA A 393 12.14 26.72 40.71
CA ALA A 393 11.09 27.16 41.63
C ALA A 393 10.54 28.55 41.25
N LEU A 394 9.21 28.67 41.22
CA LEU A 394 8.53 29.95 41.03
C LEU A 394 8.66 30.79 42.32
N LEU A 395 9.34 31.91 42.24
CA LEU A 395 9.62 32.81 43.36
C LEU A 395 8.59 33.93 43.48
N GLY A 396 7.98 34.34 42.38
CA GLY A 396 6.97 35.40 42.38
C GLY A 396 6.26 35.54 41.03
N THR A 397 5.08 36.16 41.07
CA THR A 397 4.31 36.55 39.89
C THR A 397 3.83 37.98 40.07
N PHE A 398 4.04 38.80 39.05
CA PHE A 398 3.75 40.23 39.04
C PHE A 398 2.77 40.56 37.92
N THR A 399 1.84 41.47 38.18
CA THR A 399 0.93 42.00 37.16
C THR A 399 1.62 43.09 36.36
N THR A 400 1.33 43.15 35.07
CA THR A 400 1.71 44.28 34.22
C THR A 400 0.51 44.74 33.39
N SER A 401 0.47 46.02 33.01
CA SER A 401 -0.61 46.56 32.18
C SER A 401 -0.49 46.21 30.69
N VAL A 402 0.61 45.61 30.26
CA VAL A 402 0.86 45.24 28.86
C VAL A 402 0.97 43.73 28.67
N ILE A 403 0.77 43.27 27.44
CA ILE A 403 1.06 41.88 27.06
C ILE A 403 2.53 41.81 26.64
N PRO A 404 3.37 40.97 27.27
CA PRO A 404 4.77 40.80 26.90
C PRO A 404 4.91 40.18 25.50
N SER A 405 5.59 40.88 24.60
CA SER A 405 6.18 40.32 23.37
C SER A 405 7.56 39.71 23.65
N ASP A 406 8.30 40.33 24.57
CA ASP A 406 9.60 39.89 25.08
C ASP A 406 9.77 40.35 26.54
N VAL A 407 10.68 39.71 27.28
CA VAL A 407 11.06 40.11 28.64
C VAL A 407 12.57 40.11 28.76
N VAL A 408 13.14 41.02 29.56
CA VAL A 408 14.58 41.05 29.84
C VAL A 408 14.81 41.12 31.35
N LEU A 409 15.47 40.09 31.90
CA LEU A 409 15.89 40.05 33.30
C LEU A 409 17.31 40.60 33.44
N ALA A 410 17.46 41.84 33.91
CA ALA A 410 18.76 42.53 33.85
C ALA A 410 19.72 42.25 35.02
N GLY A 411 19.29 41.52 36.06
CA GLY A 411 20.11 41.28 37.25
C GLY A 411 20.28 42.49 38.19
N ASN A 412 19.68 43.64 37.86
CA ASN A 412 19.68 44.86 38.69
C ASN A 412 18.46 44.96 39.64
N GLY A 413 17.72 43.86 39.82
CA GLY A 413 16.49 43.81 40.61
C GLY A 413 15.21 44.20 39.85
N TRP A 414 15.30 44.37 38.53
CA TRP A 414 14.18 44.70 37.66
C TRP A 414 14.00 43.69 36.53
N ILE A 415 12.76 43.56 36.08
CA ILE A 415 12.37 42.86 34.85
C ILE A 415 11.81 43.91 33.89
N TYR A 416 12.28 43.92 32.65
CA TYR A 416 11.82 44.83 31.61
C TYR A 416 10.90 44.08 30.66
N VAL A 417 9.67 44.56 30.50
CA VAL A 417 8.65 43.95 29.66
C VAL A 417 8.48 44.80 28.41
N PHE A 418 8.69 44.17 27.26
CA PHE A 418 8.45 44.78 25.96
C PHE A 418 7.03 44.43 25.52
N PRO A 419 6.21 45.41 25.13
CA PRO A 419 4.80 45.18 24.81
C PRO A 419 4.58 44.59 23.40
N THR A 420 3.49 43.84 23.22
CA THR A 420 2.92 43.46 21.90
C THR A 420 2.05 44.58 21.30
N THR A 421 2.24 45.81 21.72
CA THR A 421 1.55 46.98 21.20
C THR A 421 2.52 48.14 21.24
N TRP A 422 2.23 49.20 20.50
CA TRP A 422 3.05 50.41 20.58
C TRP A 422 2.84 51.13 21.92
N ASP A 423 3.63 50.75 22.93
CA ASP A 423 3.57 51.27 24.30
C ASP A 423 4.98 51.38 24.90
N GLN A 424 5.12 51.97 26.08
CA GLN A 424 6.39 52.11 26.79
C GLN A 424 6.94 50.75 27.25
N ILE A 425 8.24 50.66 27.52
CA ILE A 425 8.84 49.48 28.18
C ILE A 425 8.37 49.48 29.63
N HIS A 426 7.83 48.38 30.12
CA HIS A 426 7.35 48.28 31.50
C HIS A 426 8.41 47.68 32.41
N GLY A 427 8.94 48.47 33.34
CA GLY A 427 9.91 48.02 34.34
C GLY A 427 9.21 47.54 35.62
N ILE A 428 9.31 46.25 35.92
CA ILE A 428 8.78 45.64 37.15
C ILE A 428 9.90 45.50 38.17
N ARG A 429 9.77 46.15 39.33
CA ARG A 429 10.72 45.99 40.44
C ARG A 429 10.42 44.71 41.22
N ILE A 430 11.33 43.73 41.17
CA ILE A 430 11.10 42.37 41.74
C ILE A 430 10.74 42.41 43.23
N SER A 431 11.38 43.30 44.00
CA SER A 431 11.16 43.39 45.46
C SER A 431 9.79 43.92 45.86
N THR A 432 9.08 44.63 44.97
CA THR A 432 7.79 45.28 45.28
C THR A 432 6.67 44.90 44.32
N GLY A 433 6.99 44.31 43.17
CA GLY A 433 6.04 44.04 42.08
C GLY A 433 5.46 45.28 41.41
N VAL A 434 6.04 46.46 41.66
CA VAL A 434 5.55 47.73 41.09
C VAL A 434 5.96 47.80 39.62
N ASP A 435 4.96 47.95 38.75
CA ASP A 435 5.11 48.18 37.32
C ASP A 435 5.27 49.69 37.05
N THR A 436 6.38 50.07 36.40
CA THR A 436 6.73 51.46 36.08
C THR A 436 7.06 51.59 34.59
N PRO A 437 6.26 52.33 33.81
CA PRO A 437 6.57 52.61 32.41
C PRO A 437 7.89 53.37 32.24
N SER A 438 8.60 53.07 31.16
CA SER A 438 9.84 53.74 30.78
C SER A 438 9.62 55.20 30.41
N THR A 439 10.65 56.03 30.51
CA THR A 439 10.56 57.43 30.06
C THR A 439 11.16 57.62 28.67
N GLY A 440 10.57 58.52 27.88
CA GLY A 440 11.04 58.86 26.53
C GLY A 440 10.25 58.11 25.46
N TRP A 441 10.96 57.41 24.58
CA TRP A 441 10.38 56.77 23.39
C TRP A 441 9.75 55.40 23.71
N SER A 442 8.69 55.05 22.97
CA SER A 442 7.92 53.80 23.11
C SER A 442 8.26 52.79 22.00
N PRO A 443 8.69 51.54 22.32
CA PRO A 443 8.90 50.46 21.35
C PRO A 443 7.76 50.26 20.37
N PHE A 444 8.13 49.97 19.11
CA PHE A 444 7.17 49.45 18.14
C PHE A 444 6.67 48.08 18.57
N ASP A 445 5.48 47.73 18.10
CA ASP A 445 4.85 46.45 18.38
C ASP A 445 5.79 45.28 18.02
N GLY A 446 6.02 44.40 19.00
CA GLY A 446 6.81 43.19 18.83
C GLY A 446 8.33 43.42 18.91
N THR A 447 8.80 44.61 19.30
CA THR A 447 10.24 44.86 19.53
C THR A 447 10.79 43.87 20.57
N LYS A 448 11.79 43.08 20.16
CA LYS A 448 12.57 42.25 21.08
C LYS A 448 13.84 42.97 21.47
N ALA A 449 14.33 42.72 22.67
CA ALA A 449 15.48 43.42 23.19
C ALA A 449 16.48 42.49 23.85
N ARG A 450 17.73 42.95 23.87
CA ARG A 450 18.82 42.25 24.53
C ARG A 450 19.52 43.16 25.52
N LEU A 451 19.84 42.60 26.68
CA LEU A 451 20.67 43.24 27.67
C LEU A 451 22.11 43.29 27.13
N HIS A 452 22.71 44.47 27.13
CA HIS A 452 24.13 44.58 26.88
C HIS A 452 24.91 43.91 28.03
N PRO A 453 25.94 43.07 27.78
CA PRO A 453 26.67 42.34 28.83
C PRO A 453 27.18 43.19 30.00
N GLY A 454 27.54 44.46 29.74
CA GLY A 454 27.83 45.46 30.77
C GLY A 454 26.70 45.83 31.75
N GLY A 455 25.48 45.32 31.58
CA GLY A 455 24.37 45.37 32.56
C GLY A 455 23.63 46.72 32.70
N ALA A 456 24.05 47.76 31.99
CA ALA A 456 23.52 49.12 32.17
C ALA A 456 22.58 49.61 31.06
N ALA A 457 22.46 48.87 29.95
CA ALA A 457 21.67 49.27 28.80
C ALA A 457 20.96 48.09 28.12
N LEU A 458 19.81 48.39 27.50
CA LEU A 458 19.07 47.51 26.61
C LEU A 458 19.18 48.03 25.18
N TYR A 459 19.28 47.12 24.22
CA TYR A 459 19.13 47.42 22.81
C TYR A 459 17.92 46.67 22.26
N GLY A 460 17.08 47.34 21.48
CA GLY A 460 16.00 46.72 20.71
C GLY A 460 15.95 47.33 19.32
N ALA A 461 15.47 46.59 18.33
CA ALA A 461 15.28 47.12 16.99
C ALA A 461 13.83 47.05 16.53
N ASP A 462 13.47 47.98 15.66
CA ASP A 462 12.09 48.15 15.22
C ASP A 462 11.67 46.96 14.35
N ASN A 463 10.66 46.22 14.80
CA ASN A 463 10.11 45.07 14.10
C ASN A 463 9.03 45.49 13.09
N PHE A 464 8.96 44.79 11.95
CA PHE A 464 7.92 44.93 10.91
C PHE A 464 7.80 46.31 10.23
N VAL A 465 8.81 47.17 10.35
CA VAL A 465 8.84 48.48 9.70
C VAL A 465 10.03 48.62 8.76
N SER A 466 9.90 49.49 7.77
CA SER A 466 10.98 49.85 6.85
C SER A 466 10.88 51.36 6.53
N PRO A 467 11.93 52.16 6.78
CA PRO A 467 13.20 51.78 7.40
C PRO A 467 13.07 51.38 8.89
N ALA A 468 14.00 50.56 9.38
CA ALA A 468 14.07 50.12 10.78
C ALA A 468 15.32 50.71 11.47
N ASP A 469 15.19 51.01 12.76
CA ASP A 469 16.27 51.54 13.60
C ASP A 469 16.62 50.56 14.74
N ILE A 470 17.86 50.65 15.27
CA ILE A 470 18.22 50.09 16.58
C ILE A 470 18.11 51.21 17.61
N ARG A 471 17.59 50.92 18.79
CA ARG A 471 17.35 51.89 19.85
C ARG A 471 17.98 51.43 21.14
N LYS A 472 18.58 52.38 21.86
CA LYS A 472 19.25 52.13 23.14
C LYS A 472 18.49 52.77 24.29
N PHE A 473 18.34 52.01 25.37
CA PHE A 473 17.72 52.45 26.61
C PHE A 473 18.68 52.27 27.78
N SER A 474 18.81 53.29 28.62
CA SER A 474 19.53 53.18 29.90
C SER A 474 18.63 52.51 30.94
N ILE A 475 19.21 51.59 31.71
CA ILE A 475 18.55 50.95 32.85
C ILE A 475 19.31 51.15 34.17
N ALA A 476 20.32 52.03 34.17
CA ALA A 476 21.18 52.30 35.33
C ALA A 476 20.41 52.78 36.57
N SER A 477 19.29 53.50 36.38
CA SER A 477 18.41 53.98 37.45
C SER A 477 17.29 53.01 37.85
N GLY A 478 17.24 51.81 37.24
CA GLY A 478 16.15 50.86 37.41
C GLY A 478 14.98 51.08 36.44
N VAL A 479 14.42 52.29 36.36
CA VAL A 479 13.42 52.63 35.32
C VAL A 479 14.14 52.82 33.99
N ALA A 480 13.67 52.13 32.94
CA ALA A 480 14.24 52.25 31.61
C ALA A 480 14.01 53.66 31.04
N SER A 481 15.02 54.24 30.40
CA SER A 481 14.93 55.55 29.75
C SER A 481 15.56 55.52 28.37
N PHE A 482 14.84 56.01 27.37
CA PHE A 482 15.38 56.12 26.01
C PHE A 482 16.59 57.06 25.97
N LEU A 483 17.64 56.63 25.28
CA LEU A 483 18.84 57.44 25.06
C LEU A 483 18.86 58.04 23.66
N TYR A 484 19.01 57.18 22.65
CA TYR A 484 19.13 57.55 21.24
C TYR A 484 18.91 56.32 20.35
N ASP A 485 18.66 56.56 19.07
CA ASP A 485 18.57 55.58 17.99
C ASP A 485 19.88 55.46 17.20
N SER A 486 19.94 54.45 16.34
CA SER A 486 21.06 54.21 15.43
C SER A 486 21.27 55.42 14.51
N PRO A 487 22.53 55.72 14.11
CA PRO A 487 22.82 56.82 13.19
C PRO A 487 22.35 56.55 11.74
N TYR A 488 21.72 55.41 11.49
CA TYR A 488 21.24 54.96 10.19
C TYR A 488 19.73 54.79 10.23
N HIS A 489 19.09 55.03 9.09
CA HIS A 489 17.64 54.89 8.92
C HIS A 489 17.36 54.20 7.57
N GLY A 490 17.71 52.92 7.49
CA GLY A 490 17.57 52.09 6.28
C GLY A 490 18.81 51.96 5.40
N ASP A 491 19.93 52.60 5.77
CA ASP A 491 21.22 52.48 5.08
C ASP A 491 21.75 51.05 5.11
N TYR A 492 21.52 50.35 6.23
CA TYR A 492 21.86 48.95 6.45
C TYR A 492 20.63 48.20 6.94
N ALA A 493 20.33 47.06 6.33
CA ALA A 493 19.17 46.25 6.70
C ALA A 493 19.33 45.66 8.11
N MET A 494 18.43 45.98 9.03
CA MET A 494 18.43 45.47 10.40
C MET A 494 17.47 44.31 10.58
N CYS A 495 16.24 44.44 10.05
CA CYS A 495 15.19 43.42 10.06
C CYS A 495 14.66 43.04 11.45
N GLY A 496 14.76 43.97 12.39
CA GLY A 496 14.02 43.96 13.65
C GLY A 496 14.68 43.17 14.77
N ASP A 497 14.73 41.84 14.73
CA ASP A 497 15.36 41.07 15.81
C ASP A 497 16.88 41.29 15.87
N LEU A 498 17.45 41.26 17.09
CA LEU A 498 18.89 41.44 17.32
C LEU A 498 19.43 40.55 18.45
N TRP A 499 20.73 40.31 18.40
CA TRP A 499 21.52 39.59 19.39
C TRP A 499 22.78 40.41 19.72
N ILE A 500 23.37 40.19 20.90
CA ILE A 500 24.59 40.88 21.33
C ILE A 500 25.66 39.84 21.65
N THR A 501 26.89 40.06 21.17
CA THR A 501 28.01 39.18 21.46
C THR A 501 28.37 39.20 22.95
N GLU A 502 28.86 38.08 23.49
CA GLU A 502 29.19 37.93 24.92
C GLU A 502 30.20 38.98 25.42
N ASP A 503 31.10 39.45 24.55
CA ASP A 503 32.07 40.52 24.85
C ASP A 503 31.44 41.93 24.90
N GLY A 504 30.20 42.08 24.43
CA GLY A 504 29.46 43.33 24.34
C GLY A 504 29.96 44.28 23.25
N LEU A 505 30.81 43.84 22.33
CA LEU A 505 31.39 44.72 21.30
C LEU A 505 30.51 44.84 20.06
N ARG A 506 29.61 43.88 19.83
CA ARG A 506 28.86 43.77 18.58
C ARG A 506 27.39 43.40 18.80
N ILE A 507 26.53 44.06 18.03
CA ILE A 507 25.13 43.69 17.79
C ILE A 507 25.08 42.94 16.46
N VAL A 508 24.41 41.79 16.42
CA VAL A 508 24.07 41.04 15.21
C VAL A 508 22.58 41.21 14.95
N THR A 509 22.18 41.58 13.73
CA THR A 509 20.76 41.79 13.40
C THR A 509 20.18 40.64 12.58
N ALA A 510 18.85 40.55 12.53
CA ALA A 510 18.11 39.55 11.77
C ALA A 510 18.36 39.56 10.25
N CYS A 511 18.99 40.61 9.71
CA CYS A 511 19.43 40.67 8.32
C CYS A 511 20.94 40.44 8.13
N GLY A 512 21.63 39.92 9.15
CA GLY A 512 23.04 39.53 9.09
C GLY A 512 24.03 40.68 9.11
N ASN A 513 23.57 41.94 9.10
CA ASN A 513 24.42 43.09 9.37
C ASN A 513 24.78 43.14 10.85
N THR A 514 25.95 43.70 11.14
CA THR A 514 26.44 43.86 12.50
C THR A 514 26.80 45.32 12.77
N PHE A 515 26.70 45.70 14.04
CA PHE A 515 26.96 47.06 14.49
C PHE A 515 27.79 47.04 15.76
N HIS A 516 28.63 48.05 15.98
CA HIS A 516 29.34 48.22 17.24
C HIS A 516 28.35 48.51 18.37
N SER A 517 28.58 47.93 19.55
CA SER A 517 27.88 48.28 20.78
C SER A 517 28.85 48.78 21.85
N ASN A 518 28.35 49.60 22.78
CA ASN A 518 29.16 50.10 23.89
C ASN A 518 28.39 50.30 25.20
N THR A 519 29.13 50.42 26.30
CA THR A 519 28.59 50.64 27.66
C THR A 519 28.69 52.08 28.16
N THR A 520 29.42 52.96 27.46
CA THR A 520 29.80 54.26 28.04
C THR A 520 28.65 55.25 27.94
N GLN A 521 28.07 55.60 29.08
CA GLN A 521 26.95 56.53 29.28
C GLN A 521 27.23 57.99 28.80
N GLY A 522 28.37 58.26 28.17
CA GLY A 522 28.83 59.61 27.80
C GLY A 522 29.73 59.71 26.57
N SER A 523 29.93 58.64 25.79
CA SER A 523 30.52 58.80 24.45
C SER A 523 29.41 59.23 23.50
N THR A 524 29.63 60.31 22.75
CA THR A 524 28.76 60.74 21.64
C THR A 524 28.28 59.54 20.83
N ALA A 525 27.00 59.54 20.43
CA ALA A 525 26.37 58.51 19.58
C ALA A 525 27.23 58.05 18.39
N GLY A 526 28.21 58.85 17.94
CA GLY A 526 29.07 58.58 16.79
C GLY A 526 29.96 57.33 16.81
N SER A 527 30.01 56.53 17.89
CA SER A 527 30.70 55.21 17.87
C SER A 527 29.79 54.02 18.20
N ASP A 528 28.58 54.26 18.68
CA ASP A 528 27.62 53.23 19.08
C ASP A 528 26.64 52.97 17.93
N MET A 529 26.20 51.73 17.75
CA MET A 529 25.35 51.31 16.63
C MET A 529 25.90 51.72 15.25
N THR A 530 27.22 51.87 15.14
CA THR A 530 27.90 52.15 13.87
C THR A 530 28.16 50.84 13.13
N TYR A 531 28.06 50.85 11.80
CA TYR A 531 28.14 49.63 11.00
C TYR A 531 29.50 48.94 11.17
N ALA A 532 29.47 47.64 11.45
CA ALA A 532 30.64 46.82 11.81
C ALA A 532 30.86 45.63 10.85
N GLY A 533 30.25 45.65 9.66
CA GLY A 533 30.32 44.57 8.68
C GLY A 533 29.08 43.67 8.68
N ALA A 534 29.10 42.63 7.85
CA ALA A 534 28.00 41.67 7.72
C ALA A 534 28.52 40.23 7.74
N LEU A 535 27.70 39.31 8.23
CA LEU A 535 27.95 37.88 8.18
C LEU A 535 28.01 37.41 6.72
N GLU A 536 29.14 36.82 6.33
CA GLU A 536 29.40 36.44 4.94
C GLU A 536 28.29 35.54 4.37
N GLY A 537 27.70 35.97 3.25
CA GLY A 537 26.68 35.19 2.53
C GLY A 537 25.37 34.98 3.30
N THR A 538 25.10 35.73 4.37
CA THR A 538 23.92 35.54 5.23
C THR A 538 23.03 36.78 5.19
N GLY A 539 21.90 36.69 4.49
CA GLY A 539 20.92 37.78 4.38
C GLY A 539 19.77 37.71 5.38
N GLN A 540 19.60 36.58 6.08
CA GLN A 540 18.62 36.42 7.13
C GLN A 540 19.12 35.53 8.26
N VAL A 541 18.90 35.98 9.48
CA VAL A 541 19.27 35.34 10.74
C VAL A 541 17.98 35.18 11.54
N LYS A 542 17.63 33.93 11.83
CA LYS A 542 16.48 33.56 12.66
C LYS A 542 16.84 33.50 14.14
N TRP A 543 18.07 33.07 14.42
CA TRP A 543 18.66 33.05 15.75
C TRP A 543 20.18 33.20 15.66
N ALA A 544 20.79 33.88 16.62
CA ALA A 544 22.25 33.93 16.74
C ALA A 544 22.69 33.73 18.19
N ASP A 545 23.82 33.09 18.36
CA ASP A 545 24.53 33.00 19.63
C ASP A 545 26.02 33.22 19.41
N HIS A 546 26.71 33.70 20.43
CA HIS A 546 28.14 33.97 20.38
C HIS A 546 28.85 33.22 21.50
N SER A 547 30.04 32.71 21.22
CA SER A 547 30.93 32.19 22.25
C SER A 547 32.29 32.86 22.16
N ALA A 548 32.63 33.64 23.17
CA ALA A 548 33.97 34.23 23.28
C ALA A 548 35.06 33.15 23.46
N ALA A 549 34.70 31.99 24.03
CA ALA A 549 35.60 30.86 24.17
C ALA A 549 35.90 30.18 22.83
N ALA A 550 34.90 30.11 21.93
CA ALA A 550 35.06 29.57 20.59
C ALA A 550 35.63 30.58 19.58
N GLY A 551 35.48 31.89 19.85
CA GLY A 551 35.80 32.95 18.90
C GLY A 551 34.84 32.96 17.70
N GLN A 552 33.57 32.62 17.95
CA GLN A 552 32.61 32.28 16.90
C GLN A 552 31.20 32.81 17.18
N ILE A 553 30.50 33.14 16.09
CA ILE A 553 29.07 33.40 16.04
C ILE A 553 28.39 32.21 15.37
N LEU A 554 27.43 31.60 16.06
CA LEU A 554 26.58 30.52 15.57
C LEU A 554 25.24 31.09 15.14
N VAL A 555 24.79 30.73 13.94
CA VAL A 555 23.56 31.27 13.34
C VAL A 555 22.65 30.15 12.88
N VAL A 556 21.37 30.27 13.21
CA VAL A 556 20.27 29.66 12.45
C VAL A 556 19.86 30.64 11.37
N THR A 557 19.96 30.22 10.11
CA THR A 557 19.55 31.02 8.96
C THR A 557 18.02 31.20 8.93
N GLY A 558 17.57 32.33 8.38
CA GLY A 558 16.14 32.59 8.16
C GLY A 558 15.70 32.24 6.74
N VAL A 559 14.38 32.04 6.55
CA VAL A 559 13.78 31.74 5.25
C VAL A 559 13.63 33.03 4.43
N PRO A 560 14.45 33.23 3.37
CA PRO A 560 14.41 34.45 2.59
C PRO A 560 13.06 34.63 1.91
N TYR A 561 12.61 35.88 1.81
CA TYR A 561 11.36 36.21 1.12
C TYR A 561 11.41 35.90 -0.39
N TRP A 562 12.59 36.07 -1.02
CA TRP A 562 12.79 35.78 -2.44
C TRP A 562 14.27 35.51 -2.81
N PRO A 563 14.57 34.43 -3.55
CA PRO A 563 13.68 33.31 -3.85
C PRO A 563 13.33 32.57 -2.55
N ALA A 564 12.06 32.18 -2.39
CA ALA A 564 11.66 31.43 -1.20
C ALA A 564 12.30 30.04 -1.23
N ASP A 565 13.04 29.72 -0.18
CA ASP A 565 13.60 28.40 0.07
C ASP A 565 13.10 27.93 1.44
N PRO A 566 12.10 27.01 1.48
CA PRO A 566 11.49 26.57 2.73
C PRO A 566 12.47 25.82 3.64
N ASP A 567 13.60 25.35 3.11
CA ASP A 567 14.62 24.62 3.85
C ASP A 567 15.84 25.51 4.18
N ALA A 568 15.76 26.82 3.93
CA ALA A 568 16.86 27.74 4.21
C ALA A 568 17.23 27.81 5.70
N ASP A 569 16.36 27.40 6.61
CA ASP A 569 16.61 27.28 8.05
C ASP A 569 16.93 25.84 8.50
N ALA A 570 17.20 24.94 7.56
CA ALA A 570 17.62 23.55 7.81
C ALA A 570 19.14 23.40 8.00
N GLU A 571 19.85 24.48 8.31
CA GLU A 571 21.30 24.49 8.55
C GLU A 571 21.70 25.46 9.67
N LEU A 572 22.85 25.18 10.27
CA LEU A 572 23.59 26.12 11.11
C LEU A 572 24.77 26.69 10.32
N ARG A 573 25.11 27.95 10.57
CA ARG A 573 26.31 28.58 10.03
C ARG A 573 27.18 29.12 11.14
N LEU A 574 28.48 28.88 11.04
CA LEU A 574 29.48 29.40 11.97
C LEU A 574 30.33 30.45 11.30
N PHE A 575 30.52 31.56 12.00
CA PHE A 575 31.34 32.69 11.56
C PHE A 575 32.42 32.97 12.58
N GLY A 576 33.60 33.39 12.12
CA GLY A 576 34.58 34.00 13.01
C GLY A 576 34.06 35.35 13.51
N ASP A 577 34.19 35.63 14.81
CA ASP A 577 33.72 36.88 15.44
C ASP A 577 34.52 38.14 15.05
N ASP A 578 35.79 37.95 14.66
CA ASP A 578 36.68 39.01 14.16
C ASP A 578 36.24 39.56 12.79
N PHE A 579 36.31 38.71 11.75
CA PHE A 579 36.14 39.09 10.35
C PHE A 579 34.77 38.75 9.77
N LEU A 580 33.90 38.07 10.53
CA LEU A 580 32.57 37.63 10.09
C LEU A 580 32.58 36.70 8.86
N ALA A 581 33.72 36.08 8.58
CA ALA A 581 33.88 35.11 7.50
C ALA A 581 33.19 33.80 7.86
N LEU A 582 32.51 33.20 6.88
CA LEU A 582 31.88 31.89 7.03
C LEU A 582 32.97 30.83 7.19
N GLN A 583 32.91 30.07 8.29
CA GLN A 583 33.87 29.02 8.61
C GLN A 583 33.30 27.63 8.33
N GLU A 584 32.03 27.40 8.66
CA GLU A 584 31.38 26.10 8.53
C GLU A 584 29.88 26.25 8.30
N THR A 585 29.32 25.37 7.48
CA THR A 585 27.88 25.15 7.35
C THR A 585 27.58 23.72 7.78
N ILE A 586 26.66 23.57 8.75
CA ILE A 586 26.29 22.29 9.34
C ILE A 586 24.82 22.02 8.98
N PRO A 587 24.52 21.03 8.11
CA PRO A 587 23.15 20.61 7.86
C PRO A 587 22.51 20.11 9.16
N LEU A 588 21.27 20.52 9.43
CA LEU A 588 20.56 20.02 10.59
C LEU A 588 20.18 18.54 10.41
N THR A 589 20.37 17.77 11.48
CA THR A 589 20.07 16.33 11.54
C THR A 589 18.61 16.04 11.19
N ARG A 590 18.39 15.27 10.12
CA ARG A 590 17.06 14.76 9.76
C ARG A 590 16.50 13.87 10.87
N ILE A 591 15.18 13.92 11.05
CA ILE A 591 14.49 13.17 12.11
C ILE A 591 13.65 12.07 11.48
N GLY A 592 13.95 10.83 11.86
CA GLY A 592 13.25 9.63 11.42
C GLY A 592 11.96 9.40 12.23
N VAL A 593 10.82 9.43 11.55
CA VAL A 593 9.50 9.15 12.12
C VAL A 593 8.84 8.01 11.34
N GLY A 594 8.58 6.89 12.00
CA GLY A 594 7.93 5.74 11.36
C GLY A 594 8.69 5.15 10.17
N GLY A 595 10.02 5.28 10.15
CA GLY A 595 10.88 4.82 9.05
C GLY A 595 11.03 5.81 7.89
N LYS A 596 10.48 7.03 7.98
CA LYS A 596 10.69 8.10 7.00
C LYS A 596 11.48 9.24 7.63
N GLY A 597 12.41 9.83 6.89
CA GLY A 597 13.19 10.96 7.38
C GLY A 597 12.55 12.28 6.98
N TYR A 598 12.55 13.22 7.92
CA TYR A 598 12.00 14.55 7.75
C TYR A 598 13.08 15.59 7.95
N VAL A 599 12.97 16.70 7.21
CA VAL A 599 13.80 17.89 7.43
C VAL A 599 13.51 18.44 8.81
N SER A 600 14.55 18.97 9.46
CA SER A 600 14.44 19.69 10.72
C SER A 600 14.80 21.15 10.51
N HIS A 601 13.96 22.05 11.00
CA HIS A 601 14.11 23.49 10.86
C HIS A 601 14.61 24.08 12.16
N GLY A 602 15.71 24.83 12.13
CA GLY A 602 16.28 25.47 13.31
C GLY A 602 15.32 26.51 13.89
N ARG A 603 15.20 26.56 15.22
CA ARG A 603 14.44 27.60 15.92
C ARG A 603 15.33 28.44 16.82
N PHE A 604 16.18 27.76 17.57
CA PHE A 604 17.17 28.35 18.45
C PHE A 604 18.48 27.58 18.32
N ALA A 605 19.60 28.24 18.52
CA ALA A 605 20.90 27.60 18.58
C ALA A 605 21.77 28.24 19.66
N PHE A 606 22.56 27.42 20.33
CA PHE A 606 23.37 27.85 21.46
C PHE A 606 24.74 27.19 21.43
N PHE A 607 25.75 27.89 21.93
CA PHE A 607 26.99 27.25 22.37
C PHE A 607 26.83 26.68 23.79
N SER A 608 27.52 25.57 24.07
CA SER A 608 27.77 25.17 25.46
C SER A 608 28.59 26.23 26.20
N ALA A 609 28.58 26.17 27.53
CA ALA A 609 29.29 27.13 28.37
C ALA A 609 30.80 27.24 28.07
N ASP A 610 31.42 26.15 27.62
CA ASP A 610 32.83 26.10 27.22
C ASP A 610 33.09 26.40 25.74
N GLY A 611 32.03 26.64 24.95
CA GLY A 611 32.11 26.90 23.51
C GLY A 611 32.40 25.67 22.64
N THR A 612 32.49 24.46 23.22
CA THR A 612 32.93 23.27 22.48
C THR A 612 31.82 22.55 21.73
N ARG A 613 30.56 22.72 22.16
CA ARG A 613 29.39 22.08 21.55
C ARG A 613 28.46 23.11 20.96
N ARG A 614 27.80 22.73 19.88
CA ARG A 614 26.75 23.51 19.22
C ARG A 614 25.44 22.79 19.44
N ILE A 615 24.45 23.49 19.99
CA ILE A 615 23.19 22.91 20.41
C ILE A 615 22.10 23.57 19.58
N ALA A 616 21.33 22.79 18.83
CA ALA A 616 20.20 23.29 18.07
C ALA A 616 18.90 22.78 18.69
N LEU A 617 17.97 23.72 18.94
CA LEU A 617 16.57 23.39 19.16
C LEU A 617 15.85 23.54 17.82
N VAL A 618 15.37 22.41 17.31
CA VAL A 618 14.81 22.29 15.97
C VAL A 618 13.33 21.91 16.04
N GLN A 619 12.61 22.17 14.96
CA GLN A 619 11.27 21.69 14.73
C GLN A 619 11.27 20.77 13.52
N VAL A 620 10.73 19.56 13.68
CA VAL A 620 10.53 18.61 12.58
C VAL A 620 9.51 19.19 11.61
N ASP A 621 9.74 19.03 10.31
CA ASP A 621 8.81 19.46 9.26
C ASP A 621 7.36 18.99 9.56
N ALA A 622 6.40 19.88 9.28
CA ALA A 622 4.99 19.67 9.61
C ALA A 622 4.37 18.45 8.91
N THR A 623 4.93 18.01 7.77
CA THR A 623 4.49 16.80 7.06
C THR A 623 4.79 15.49 7.82
N SER A 624 5.57 15.56 8.91
CA SER A 624 5.79 14.42 9.83
C SER A 624 4.54 14.00 10.60
N GLY A 625 3.57 14.90 10.76
CA GLY A 625 2.35 14.64 11.53
C GLY A 625 2.55 14.56 13.06
N LEU A 626 3.72 14.94 13.57
CA LEU A 626 4.00 15.01 15.01
C LEU A 626 3.19 16.16 15.67
N LEU A 627 2.60 15.89 16.82
CA LEU A 627 1.87 16.90 17.62
C LEU A 627 2.81 17.83 18.40
N ALA A 628 3.97 17.32 18.82
CA ALA A 628 5.06 18.07 19.45
C ALA A 628 6.33 17.82 18.62
N PRO A 629 6.57 18.65 17.58
CA PRO A 629 7.65 18.41 16.62
C PRO A 629 9.01 18.94 17.09
N ASP A 630 9.13 19.50 18.30
CA ASP A 630 10.37 20.12 18.75
C ASP A 630 11.36 19.08 19.30
N ALA A 631 12.64 19.28 19.00
CA ALA A 631 13.72 18.39 19.39
C ALA A 631 15.02 19.14 19.66
N VAL A 632 15.94 18.52 20.39
CA VAL A 632 17.29 19.03 20.64
C VAL A 632 18.31 18.14 19.94
N VAL A 633 19.25 18.78 19.25
CA VAL A 633 20.40 18.14 18.59
C VAL A 633 21.68 18.79 19.08
N VAL A 634 22.71 17.99 19.33
CA VAL A 634 24.02 18.45 19.80
C VAL A 634 25.10 18.03 18.80
N TYR A 635 25.91 18.98 18.34
CA TYR A 635 27.00 18.83 17.37
C TYR A 635 28.36 19.21 17.94
#